data_AF-A0A954C9U3-F1
#
_entry.id   AF-A0A954C9U3-F1
#
_cell.length_a   1.000
_cell.length_b   1.000
_cell.length_c   1.000
_cell.angle_alpha   90.00
_cell.angle_beta   90.00
_cell.angle_gamma   90.00
#
_symmetry.space_group_name_H-M   'P 1'
#
loop_
_entity.id
_entity.type
_entity.pdbx_description
1 polymer ?
#
loop_
_entity_poly.entity_id
_entity_poly.type
_entity_poly.pdbx_seq_one_letter_code
_entity_poly.pdbx_strand_id
1 'polypeptide(L)'
;MSEKISNIVEVTIKIGCTLLAGACILLSVWMVISEKTQTATLTFGFGVVLLFLALISRFKKFKGFGLEAELWENKQEEAEKIITLMRSQSLILSKQIIELMGSTGRFYSIRNRQMLFDASENLDRSLRNLGASDKEIDDVMHGLHYFHAIDISHLIFGEFNKIINEKINKNREKILLKFGSPIKDIDGFNSAMKLHNNLTEQRMDTKKLPLLAPNIELLEYINKKIDGASLLSEKDKNDFRNNYNEALCDLQVWIKERKLRRKEIWLSEERPIR
;
A
#
# COMPACT_ATOMS: atom_id res chain seq x y z
N MET A 1 28.55 -5.03 14.66
CA MET A 1 30.01 -5.06 14.90
C MET A 1 30.51 -3.72 15.46
N SER A 2 30.03 -2.58 14.94
CA SER A 2 30.28 -1.22 15.47
C SER A 2 29.96 -1.06 16.98
N GLU A 3 28.82 -1.55 17.43
CA GLU A 3 28.33 -1.38 18.81
C GLU A 3 29.19 -2.06 19.88
N LYS A 4 29.77 -3.23 19.57
CA LYS A 4 30.69 -3.94 20.46
C LYS A 4 32.02 -3.20 20.63
N ILE A 5 32.50 -2.54 19.57
CA ILE A 5 33.74 -1.77 19.60
C ILE A 5 33.54 -0.48 20.42
N SER A 6 32.39 0.19 20.25
CA SER A 6 32.02 1.37 21.04
C SER A 6 32.01 1.07 22.54
N ASN A 7 31.36 -0.04 22.95
CA ASN A 7 31.29 -0.43 24.36
C ASN A 7 32.65 -0.78 24.97
N ILE A 8 33.55 -1.40 24.20
CA ILE A 8 34.91 -1.72 24.68
C ILE A 8 35.71 -0.43 24.90
N VAL A 9 35.66 0.50 23.95
CA VAL A 9 36.36 1.80 24.05
C VAL A 9 35.85 2.60 25.25
N GLU A 10 34.55 2.64 25.46
CA GLU A 10 33.94 3.35 26.59
C GLU A 10 34.38 2.76 27.94
N VAL A 11 34.43 1.43 28.06
CA VAL A 11 34.89 0.75 29.27
C VAL A 11 36.38 1.01 29.52
N THR A 12 37.23 0.98 28.49
CA THR A 12 38.67 1.25 28.62
C THR A 12 38.94 2.69 29.06
N ILE A 13 38.22 3.67 28.49
CA ILE A 13 38.33 5.09 28.89
C ILE A 13 37.91 5.27 30.35
N LYS A 14 36.81 4.64 30.78
CA LYS A 14 36.33 4.73 32.17
C LYS A 14 37.32 4.17 33.18
N ILE A 15 37.89 2.99 32.89
CA ILE A 15 38.91 2.37 33.75
C ILE A 15 40.17 3.23 33.80
N GLY A 16 40.60 3.78 32.67
CA GLY A 16 41.74 4.69 32.62
C GLY A 16 41.52 5.95 33.46
N CYS A 17 40.37 6.59 33.32
CA CYS A 17 40.03 7.80 34.08
C CYS A 17 39.90 7.56 35.59
N THR A 18 39.33 6.43 36.03
CA THR A 18 39.21 6.12 37.47
C THR A 18 40.56 5.78 38.10
N LEU A 19 41.43 5.05 37.41
CA LEU A 19 42.79 4.78 37.87
C LEU A 19 43.62 6.06 37.97
N LEU A 20 43.53 6.94 36.96
CA LEU A 20 44.21 8.23 36.97
C LEU A 20 43.71 9.13 38.12
N ALA A 21 42.39 9.20 38.33
CA ALA A 21 41.80 9.95 39.43
C ALA A 21 42.29 9.44 40.81
N GLY A 22 42.31 8.11 41.00
CA GLY A 22 42.84 7.50 42.21
C GLY A 22 44.32 7.82 42.44
N ALA A 23 45.13 7.79 41.39
CA ALA A 23 46.54 8.17 41.45
C ALA A 23 46.72 9.65 41.84
N CYS A 24 45.93 10.57 41.29
CA CYS A 24 45.97 11.99 41.65
C CYS A 24 45.59 12.23 43.12
N ILE A 25 44.58 11.51 43.63
CA ILE A 25 44.16 11.62 45.04
C ILE A 25 45.27 11.08 45.96
N LEU A 26 45.88 9.94 45.64
CA LEU A 26 46.98 9.38 46.43
C LEU A 26 48.22 10.29 46.41
N LEU A 27 48.58 10.85 45.26
CA LEU A 27 49.66 11.82 45.12
C LEU A 27 49.39 13.11 45.92
N SER A 28 48.14 13.55 45.99
CA SER A 28 47.78 14.72 46.79
C SER A 28 48.04 14.50 48.29
N VAL A 29 47.72 13.31 48.81
CA VAL A 29 47.98 12.94 50.22
C VAL A 29 49.49 12.92 50.50
N TRP A 30 50.28 12.35 49.59
CA TRP A 30 51.73 12.37 49.69
C TRP A 30 52.32 13.80 49.68
N MET A 31 51.77 14.69 48.84
CA MET A 31 52.20 16.09 48.77
C MET A 31 51.84 16.90 50.01
N VAL A 32 50.73 16.57 50.70
CA VAL A 32 50.39 17.17 52.01
C VAL A 32 51.44 16.81 53.05
N ILE A 33 51.87 15.54 53.10
CA ILE A 33 52.93 15.06 54.02
C ILE A 33 54.27 15.75 53.72
N SER A 34 54.51 16.12 52.46
CA SER A 34 55.72 16.83 52.00
C SER A 34 55.64 18.36 52.13
N GLU A 35 54.67 18.88 52.90
CA GLU A 35 54.43 20.32 53.16
C GLU A 35 54.12 21.19 51.91
N LYS A 36 53.80 20.58 50.76
CA LYS A 36 53.47 21.30 49.52
C LYS A 36 51.95 21.46 49.34
N THR A 37 51.34 22.23 50.24
CA THR A 37 49.87 22.34 50.38
C THR A 37 49.17 22.93 49.16
N GLN A 38 49.77 23.91 48.46
CA GLN A 38 49.16 24.52 47.27
C GLN A 38 49.04 23.53 46.11
N THR A 39 50.10 22.77 45.82
CA THR A 39 50.08 21.75 44.76
C THR A 39 49.22 20.54 45.13
N ALA A 40 49.13 20.19 46.42
CA ALA A 40 48.26 19.13 46.88
C ALA A 40 46.78 19.44 46.61
N THR A 41 46.33 20.67 46.91
CA THR A 41 44.94 21.10 46.67
C THR A 41 44.58 21.08 45.19
N LEU A 42 45.48 21.54 44.31
CA LEU A 42 45.27 21.49 42.85
C LEU A 42 45.15 20.05 42.35
N THR A 43 46.05 19.16 42.79
CA THR A 43 46.07 17.76 42.35
C THR A 43 44.85 16.99 42.86
N PHE A 44 44.42 17.28 44.09
CA PHE A 44 43.18 16.74 44.65
C PHE A 44 41.94 17.22 43.88
N GLY A 45 41.84 18.53 43.60
CA GLY A 45 40.76 19.09 42.79
C GLY A 45 40.68 18.45 41.40
N PHE A 46 41.83 18.25 40.76
CA PHE A 46 41.90 17.58 39.45
C PHE A 46 41.45 16.12 39.53
N GLY A 47 41.86 15.39 40.58
CA GLY A 47 41.40 14.03 40.84
C GLY A 47 39.88 13.93 41.05
N VAL A 48 39.28 14.87 41.78
CA VAL A 48 37.83 14.94 42.00
C VAL A 48 37.08 15.23 40.69
N VAL A 49 37.57 16.16 39.86
CA VAL A 49 36.97 16.47 38.56
C VAL A 49 37.04 15.26 37.61
N LEU A 50 38.17 14.55 37.57
CA LEU A 50 38.31 13.33 36.77
C LEU A 50 37.38 12.21 37.23
N LEU A 51 37.21 12.07 38.55
CA LEU A 51 36.26 11.12 39.12
C LEU A 51 34.81 11.49 38.78
N PHE A 52 34.50 12.79 38.76
CA PHE A 52 33.20 13.30 38.33
C PHE A 52 32.93 13.01 36.85
N LEU A 53 33.92 13.22 35.97
CA LEU A 53 33.84 12.89 34.54
C LEU A 53 33.68 11.40 34.30
N ALA A 54 34.35 10.53 35.07
CA ALA A 54 34.18 9.09 34.98
C ALA A 54 32.75 8.64 35.38
N LEU A 55 32.16 9.34 36.35
CA LEU A 55 30.82 9.06 36.87
C LEU A 55 29.69 9.75 36.09
N ILE A 56 29.99 10.74 35.23
CA ILE A 56 28.96 11.51 34.49
C ILE A 56 28.06 10.61 33.64
N SER A 57 28.62 9.53 33.09
CA SER A 57 27.91 8.52 32.31
C SER A 57 26.89 7.68 33.10
N ARG A 58 26.93 7.71 34.44
CA ARG A 58 25.96 7.01 35.30
C ARG A 58 24.76 7.88 35.68
N PHE A 59 24.83 9.20 35.48
CA PHE A 59 23.73 10.08 35.86
C PHE A 59 22.67 10.15 34.74
N LYS A 60 21.49 9.58 35.02
CA LYS A 60 20.33 9.56 34.11
C LYS A 60 19.71 10.94 33.89
N LYS A 61 19.87 11.84 34.87
CA LYS A 61 19.43 13.25 34.83
C LYS A 61 20.48 14.09 35.53
N PHE A 62 21.00 15.12 34.86
CA PHE A 62 21.83 16.14 35.51
C PHE A 62 20.97 17.37 35.74
N LYS A 63 20.79 17.75 37.01
CA LYS A 63 20.06 18.96 37.40
C LYS A 63 21.03 19.88 38.12
N GLY A 64 21.56 20.86 37.39
CA GLY A 64 22.54 21.82 37.89
C GLY A 64 22.35 23.17 37.23
N PHE A 65 22.45 24.27 38.00
CA PHE A 65 22.35 25.65 37.51
C PHE A 65 21.07 25.99 36.70
N GLY A 66 19.94 25.35 37.00
CA GLY A 66 18.67 25.61 36.30
C GLY A 66 18.56 25.00 34.90
N LEU A 67 19.54 24.19 34.48
CA LEU A 67 19.49 23.39 33.27
C LEU A 67 19.29 21.91 33.65
N GLU A 68 18.24 21.31 33.11
CA GLU A 68 18.02 19.87 33.16
C GLU A 68 18.58 19.25 31.88
N ALA A 69 19.70 18.54 31.98
CA ALA A 69 20.23 17.76 30.88
C ALA A 69 19.76 16.30 31.07
N GLU A 70 18.82 15.85 30.23
CA GLU A 70 18.39 14.46 30.11
C GLU A 70 19.17 13.78 28.97
N LEU A 71 19.59 12.53 29.12
CA LEU A 71 20.35 11.81 28.07
C LEU A 71 19.54 11.73 26.77
N TRP A 72 20.06 12.36 25.73
CA TRP A 72 19.44 12.51 24.40
C TRP A 72 19.11 11.16 23.72
N GLU A 73 19.94 10.13 23.94
CA GLU A 73 19.78 8.81 23.32
C GLU A 73 18.47 8.11 23.72
N ASN A 74 18.10 8.17 25.00
CA ASN A 74 16.84 7.56 25.47
C ASN A 74 15.62 8.27 24.88
N LYS A 75 15.72 9.59 24.64
CA LYS A 75 14.65 10.37 23.99
C LYS A 75 14.54 10.04 22.50
N GLN A 76 15.65 9.76 21.84
CA GLN A 76 15.64 9.28 20.46
C GLN A 76 14.99 7.89 20.36
N GLU A 77 15.34 6.95 21.24
CA GLU A 77 14.74 5.61 21.25
C GLU A 77 13.24 5.66 21.57
N GLU A 78 12.84 6.50 22.53
CA GLU A 78 11.43 6.72 22.87
C GLU A 78 10.66 7.33 21.67
N ALA A 79 11.25 8.33 21.00
CA ALA A 79 10.67 8.93 19.81
C ALA A 79 10.54 7.93 18.65
N GLU A 80 11.55 7.10 18.41
CA GLU A 80 11.52 6.06 17.38
C GLU A 80 10.43 5.01 17.64
N LYS A 81 10.26 4.59 18.90
CA LYS A 81 9.15 3.72 19.32
C LYS A 81 7.79 4.36 19.05
N ILE A 82 7.64 5.64 19.37
CA ILE A 82 6.39 6.38 19.13
C ILE A 82 6.11 6.49 17.62
N ILE A 83 7.10 6.83 16.81
CA ILE A 83 6.95 6.91 15.34
C ILE A 83 6.53 5.55 14.77
N THR A 84 7.17 4.47 15.24
CA THR A 84 6.84 3.11 14.81
C THR A 84 5.39 2.74 15.16
N LEU A 85 4.95 3.08 16.37
CA LEU A 85 3.56 2.85 16.80
C LEU A 85 2.58 3.68 15.96
N MET A 86 2.86 4.97 15.75
CA MET A 86 2.05 5.86 14.92
C MET A 86 1.92 5.33 13.49
N ARG A 87 3.03 4.91 12.86
CA ARG A 87 3.01 4.30 11.53
C ARG A 87 2.10 3.07 11.50
N SER A 88 2.22 2.18 12.48
CA SER A 88 1.38 0.96 12.54
C SER A 88 -0.12 1.29 12.65
N GLN A 89 -0.47 2.26 13.49
CA GLN A 89 -1.86 2.70 13.68
C GLN A 89 -2.38 3.40 12.43
N SER A 90 -1.57 4.26 11.81
CA SER A 90 -1.90 4.92 10.56
C SER A 90 -2.17 3.90 9.44
N LEU A 91 -1.37 2.83 9.32
CA LEU A 91 -1.62 1.77 8.32
C LEU A 91 -2.98 1.09 8.54
N ILE A 92 -3.31 0.74 9.79
CA ILE A 92 -4.59 0.10 10.12
C ILE A 92 -5.78 1.01 9.79
N LEU A 93 -5.73 2.27 10.21
CA LEU A 93 -6.79 3.25 9.94
C LEU A 93 -6.92 3.55 8.46
N SER A 94 -5.78 3.68 7.76
CA SER A 94 -5.74 3.91 6.31
C SER A 94 -6.45 2.80 5.55
N LYS A 95 -6.20 1.54 5.94
CA LYS A 95 -6.86 0.37 5.33
C LYS A 95 -8.38 0.44 5.51
N GLN A 96 -8.85 0.73 6.73
CA GLN A 96 -10.28 0.87 7.01
C GLN A 96 -10.92 2.00 6.20
N ILE A 97 -10.25 3.15 6.10
CA ILE A 97 -10.72 4.29 5.31
C ILE A 97 -10.82 3.90 3.84
N ILE A 98 -9.79 3.27 3.27
CA ILE A 98 -9.79 2.83 1.86
C ILE A 98 -10.88 1.79 1.58
N GLU A 99 -11.09 0.82 2.47
CA GLU A 99 -12.17 -0.17 2.34
C GLU A 99 -13.55 0.51 2.38
N LEU A 100 -13.75 1.46 3.30
CA LEU A 100 -14.99 2.22 3.41
C LEU A 100 -15.20 3.10 2.17
N MET A 101 -14.17 3.79 1.71
CA MET A 101 -14.21 4.67 0.54
C MET A 101 -14.39 3.88 -0.76
N GLY A 102 -13.76 2.71 -0.88
CA GLY A 102 -13.90 1.82 -2.02
C GLY A 102 -15.28 1.19 -2.12
N SER A 103 -15.95 0.93 -0.99
CA SER A 103 -17.31 0.37 -0.96
C SER A 103 -18.42 1.44 -1.00
N THR A 104 -18.19 2.62 -0.40
CA THR A 104 -19.21 3.64 -0.19
C THR A 104 -19.23 4.66 -1.33
N GLY A 105 -20.40 4.86 -1.95
CA GLY A 105 -20.63 5.96 -2.90
C GLY A 105 -20.27 5.67 -4.36
N ARG A 106 -19.91 4.43 -4.71
CA ARG A 106 -19.69 4.01 -6.12
C ARG A 106 -20.94 3.98 -6.98
N PHE A 107 -22.11 3.81 -6.39
CA PHE A 107 -23.35 3.62 -7.14
C PHE A 107 -24.08 4.93 -7.50
N TYR A 108 -23.76 6.06 -6.84
CA TYR A 108 -24.64 7.24 -6.86
C TYR A 108 -23.95 8.62 -7.01
N SER A 109 -22.62 8.73 -7.16
CA SER A 109 -21.98 10.06 -7.29
C SER A 109 -20.71 10.06 -8.14
N ILE A 110 -20.72 10.88 -9.19
CA ILE A 110 -19.59 11.15 -10.09
C ILE A 110 -18.51 12.00 -9.39
N ARG A 111 -18.90 12.96 -8.53
CA ARG A 111 -17.96 13.79 -7.74
C ARG A 111 -17.12 12.99 -6.75
N ASN A 112 -17.57 11.79 -6.35
CA ASN A 112 -16.85 10.96 -5.39
C ASN A 112 -15.54 10.37 -5.97
N ARG A 113 -15.40 10.20 -7.28
CA ARG A 113 -14.23 9.52 -7.87
C ARG A 113 -12.95 10.34 -7.83
N GLN A 114 -13.03 11.61 -8.23
CA GLN A 114 -11.91 12.54 -8.14
C GLN A 114 -11.48 12.68 -6.67
N MET A 115 -12.45 12.88 -5.77
CA MET A 115 -12.19 12.96 -4.33
C MET A 115 -11.56 11.68 -3.78
N LEU A 116 -12.03 10.50 -4.20
CA LEU A 116 -11.45 9.20 -3.81
C LEU A 116 -10.00 9.08 -4.29
N PHE A 117 -9.74 9.46 -5.54
CA PHE A 117 -8.42 9.40 -6.12
C PHE A 117 -7.46 10.35 -5.40
N ASP A 118 -7.86 11.61 -5.20
CA ASP A 118 -7.04 12.60 -4.50
C ASP A 118 -6.82 12.21 -3.03
N ALA A 119 -7.83 11.65 -2.36
CA ALA A 119 -7.70 11.10 -1.01
C ALA A 119 -6.69 9.94 -0.98
N SER A 120 -6.73 9.04 -1.96
CA SER A 120 -5.79 7.92 -2.05
C SER A 120 -4.35 8.37 -2.32
N GLU A 121 -4.11 9.36 -3.19
CA GLU A 121 -2.77 9.91 -3.43
C GLU A 121 -2.24 10.62 -2.18
N ASN A 122 -3.09 11.37 -1.48
CA ASN A 122 -2.70 12.03 -0.23
C ASN A 122 -2.38 11.02 0.88
N LEU A 123 -3.11 9.90 0.92
CA LEU A 123 -2.86 8.83 1.87
C LEU A 123 -1.55 8.09 1.57
N ASP A 124 -1.29 7.72 0.30
CA ASP A 124 0.00 7.16 -0.14
C ASP A 124 1.16 8.08 0.27
N ARG A 125 1.07 9.37 -0.06
CA ARG A 125 2.10 10.36 0.31
C ARG A 125 2.30 10.46 1.82
N SER A 126 1.21 10.45 2.59
CA SER A 126 1.26 10.53 4.06
C SER A 126 1.92 9.29 4.66
N LEU A 127 1.58 8.10 4.18
CA LEU A 127 2.18 6.85 4.63
C LEU A 127 3.67 6.77 4.28
N ARG A 128 4.06 7.21 3.07
CA ARG A 128 5.49 7.32 2.68
C ARG A 128 6.25 8.27 3.60
N ASN A 129 5.67 9.41 3.94
CA ASN A 129 6.28 10.38 4.87
C ASN A 129 6.45 9.80 6.28
N LEU A 130 5.61 8.85 6.69
CA LEU A 130 5.75 8.09 7.94
C LEU A 130 6.75 6.92 7.83
N GLY A 131 7.40 6.73 6.68
CA GLY A 131 8.35 5.66 6.44
C GLY A 131 7.70 4.29 6.22
N ALA A 132 6.47 4.24 5.70
CA ALA A 132 5.87 2.99 5.23
C ALA A 132 6.56 2.52 3.94
N SER A 133 6.77 1.21 3.83
CA SER A 133 7.30 0.56 2.63
C SER A 133 6.25 0.48 1.52
N ASP A 134 6.70 0.34 0.26
CA ASP A 134 5.80 0.16 -0.89
C ASP A 134 4.85 -1.02 -0.71
N LYS A 135 5.32 -2.10 -0.08
CA LYS A 135 4.51 -3.28 0.19
C LYS A 135 3.38 -2.99 1.20
N GLU A 136 3.70 -2.30 2.29
CA GLU A 136 2.68 -1.92 3.29
C GLU A 136 1.63 -0.99 2.68
N ILE A 137 2.04 -0.10 1.79
CA ILE A 137 1.12 0.79 1.10
C ILE A 137 0.26 0.02 0.09
N ASP A 138 0.84 -0.90 -0.69
CA ASP A 138 0.07 -1.74 -1.62
C ASP A 138 -0.96 -2.61 -0.88
N ASP A 139 -0.59 -3.16 0.29
CA ASP A 139 -1.50 -3.92 1.15
C ASP A 139 -2.67 -3.07 1.67
N VAL A 140 -2.42 -1.82 2.03
CA VAL A 140 -3.47 -0.85 2.43
C VAL A 140 -4.36 -0.47 1.25
N MET A 141 -3.75 -0.25 0.07
CA MET A 141 -4.44 0.18 -1.15
C MET A 141 -5.11 -0.97 -1.91
N HIS A 142 -4.91 -2.22 -1.48
CA HIS A 142 -5.42 -3.41 -2.16
C HIS A 142 -6.92 -3.31 -2.50
N GLY A 143 -7.74 -2.87 -1.56
CA GLY A 143 -9.18 -2.68 -1.77
C GLY A 143 -9.47 -1.70 -2.92
N LEU A 144 -8.76 -0.58 -2.97
CA LEU A 144 -8.87 0.40 -4.05
C LEU A 144 -8.41 -0.19 -5.39
N HIS A 145 -7.28 -0.91 -5.40
CA HIS A 145 -6.74 -1.56 -6.60
C HIS A 145 -7.73 -2.55 -7.21
N TYR A 146 -8.29 -3.40 -6.37
CA TYR A 146 -9.35 -4.35 -6.70
C TYR A 146 -10.55 -3.63 -7.35
N PHE A 147 -11.01 -2.59 -6.69
CA PHE A 147 -12.18 -1.84 -7.09
C PHE A 147 -11.98 -1.08 -8.42
N HIS A 148 -10.84 -0.45 -8.65
CA HIS A 148 -10.54 0.21 -9.91
C HIS A 148 -10.42 -0.78 -11.08
N ALA A 149 -9.81 -1.95 -10.87
CA ALA A 149 -9.73 -2.98 -11.90
C ALA A 149 -11.14 -3.46 -12.32
N ILE A 150 -12.06 -3.59 -11.36
CA ILE A 150 -13.47 -3.92 -11.63
C ILE A 150 -14.15 -2.81 -12.44
N ASP A 151 -13.97 -1.54 -12.08
CA ASP A 151 -14.59 -0.43 -12.80
C ASP A 151 -14.14 -0.35 -14.26
N ILE A 152 -12.84 -0.53 -14.51
CA ILE A 152 -12.29 -0.54 -15.87
C ILE A 152 -12.86 -1.74 -16.64
N SER A 153 -12.91 -2.90 -16.00
CA SER A 153 -13.41 -4.14 -16.63
C SER A 153 -14.90 -4.08 -16.93
N HIS A 154 -15.70 -3.40 -16.11
CA HIS A 154 -17.14 -3.26 -16.35
C HIS A 154 -17.46 -2.55 -17.67
N LEU A 155 -16.64 -1.60 -18.10
CA LEU A 155 -16.79 -0.95 -19.41
C LEU A 155 -16.66 -1.97 -20.54
N ILE A 156 -15.62 -2.80 -20.47
CA ILE A 156 -15.35 -3.85 -21.47
C ILE A 156 -16.44 -4.92 -21.44
N PHE A 157 -16.82 -5.38 -20.25
CA PHE A 157 -17.84 -6.42 -20.07
C PHE A 157 -19.21 -5.95 -20.54
N GLY A 158 -19.59 -4.70 -20.23
CA GLY A 158 -20.89 -4.14 -20.59
C GLY A 158 -21.09 -4.13 -22.10
N GLU A 159 -20.13 -3.57 -22.83
CA GLU A 159 -20.21 -3.45 -24.28
C GLU A 159 -20.04 -4.80 -24.98
N PHE A 160 -19.15 -5.66 -24.50
CA PHE A 160 -19.04 -7.02 -25.02
C PHE A 160 -20.36 -7.79 -24.87
N ASN A 161 -20.94 -7.75 -23.66
CA ASN A 161 -22.20 -8.44 -23.39
C ASN A 161 -23.36 -7.84 -24.18
N LYS A 162 -23.37 -6.53 -24.45
CA LYS A 162 -24.35 -5.88 -25.31
C LYS A 162 -24.32 -6.45 -26.73
N ILE A 163 -23.16 -6.51 -27.36
CA ILE A 163 -22.99 -7.09 -28.71
C ILE A 163 -23.42 -8.56 -28.74
N ILE A 164 -23.00 -9.34 -27.74
CA ILE A 164 -23.38 -10.76 -27.62
C ILE A 164 -24.90 -10.91 -27.42
N ASN A 165 -25.52 -10.06 -26.60
CA ASN A 165 -26.96 -10.08 -26.34
C ASN A 165 -27.78 -9.78 -27.59
N GLU A 166 -27.37 -8.82 -28.41
CA GLU A 166 -28.04 -8.52 -29.68
C GLU A 166 -28.05 -9.75 -30.61
N LYS A 167 -26.92 -10.46 -30.70
CA LYS A 167 -26.83 -11.68 -31.52
C LYS A 167 -27.64 -12.85 -30.95
N ILE A 168 -27.62 -13.03 -29.63
CA ILE A 168 -28.43 -14.02 -28.91
C ILE A 168 -29.93 -13.76 -29.15
N ASN A 169 -30.37 -12.50 -29.04
CA ASN A 169 -31.76 -12.11 -29.23
C ASN A 169 -32.22 -12.34 -30.67
N LYS A 170 -31.41 -11.97 -31.66
CA LYS A 170 -31.68 -12.29 -33.08
C LYS A 170 -31.81 -13.78 -33.33
N ASN A 171 -30.98 -14.61 -32.68
CA ASN A 171 -31.12 -16.07 -32.79
C ASN A 171 -32.43 -16.56 -32.16
N ARG A 172 -32.81 -16.02 -31.00
CA ARG A 172 -34.08 -16.35 -30.36
C ARG A 172 -35.28 -16.00 -31.24
N GLU A 173 -35.28 -14.83 -31.86
CA GLU A 173 -36.33 -14.43 -32.81
C GLU A 173 -36.44 -15.41 -33.99
N LYS A 174 -35.31 -15.87 -34.55
CA LYS A 174 -35.31 -16.89 -35.61
C LYS A 174 -35.92 -18.21 -35.15
N ILE A 175 -35.62 -18.65 -33.92
CA ILE A 175 -36.22 -19.86 -33.34
C ILE A 175 -37.74 -19.67 -33.20
N LEU A 176 -38.18 -18.55 -32.63
CA LEU A 176 -39.61 -18.27 -32.45
C LEU A 176 -40.36 -18.19 -33.80
N LEU A 177 -39.77 -17.58 -34.83
CA LEU A 177 -40.34 -17.54 -36.17
C LEU A 177 -40.44 -18.94 -36.80
N LYS A 178 -39.42 -19.79 -36.59
CA LYS A 178 -39.38 -21.15 -37.16
C LYS A 178 -40.43 -22.08 -36.55
N PHE A 179 -40.63 -22.02 -35.23
CA PHE A 179 -41.51 -22.95 -34.51
C PHE A 179 -42.93 -22.41 -34.28
N GLY A 180 -43.10 -21.08 -34.32
CA GLY A 180 -44.40 -20.40 -34.19
C GLY A 180 -45.05 -20.58 -32.81
N SER A 181 -46.32 -20.19 -32.72
CA SER A 181 -47.19 -20.44 -31.57
C SER A 181 -48.60 -20.80 -32.06
N PRO A 182 -49.18 -21.97 -31.70
CA PRO A 182 -48.64 -22.98 -30.79
C PRO A 182 -47.50 -23.81 -31.42
N ILE A 183 -46.53 -24.23 -30.59
CA ILE A 183 -45.37 -25.04 -31.00
C ILE A 183 -45.83 -26.46 -31.36
N LYS A 184 -45.60 -26.87 -32.61
CA LYS A 184 -45.98 -28.22 -33.11
C LYS A 184 -44.87 -29.26 -32.96
N ASP A 185 -43.62 -28.83 -32.99
CA ASP A 185 -42.42 -29.68 -32.85
C ASP A 185 -41.69 -29.33 -31.55
N ILE A 186 -42.05 -30.04 -30.48
CA ILE A 186 -41.53 -29.80 -29.12
C ILE A 186 -40.05 -30.18 -29.04
N ASP A 187 -39.65 -31.31 -29.65
CA ASP A 187 -38.28 -31.83 -29.56
C ASP A 187 -37.29 -30.97 -30.34
N GLY A 188 -37.67 -30.52 -31.54
CA GLY A 188 -36.89 -29.57 -32.32
C GLY A 188 -36.75 -28.22 -31.62
N PHE A 189 -37.84 -27.74 -31.00
CA PHE A 189 -37.81 -26.49 -30.23
C PHE A 189 -36.88 -26.60 -29.00
N ASN A 190 -36.99 -27.69 -28.23
CA ASN A 190 -36.13 -27.94 -27.07
C ASN A 190 -34.65 -28.03 -27.46
N SER A 191 -34.34 -28.69 -28.58
CA SER A 191 -32.98 -28.79 -29.11
C SER A 191 -32.43 -27.41 -29.52
N ALA A 192 -33.25 -26.59 -30.19
CA ALA A 192 -32.90 -25.23 -30.56
C ALA A 192 -32.70 -24.33 -29.33
N MET A 193 -33.53 -24.48 -28.30
CA MET A 193 -33.40 -23.76 -27.03
C MET A 193 -32.17 -24.20 -26.23
N LYS A 194 -31.77 -25.47 -26.28
CA LYS A 194 -30.52 -25.94 -25.68
C LYS A 194 -29.31 -25.28 -26.34
N LEU A 195 -29.30 -25.22 -27.68
CA LEU A 195 -28.26 -24.48 -28.41
C LEU A 195 -28.28 -22.99 -28.05
N HIS A 196 -29.45 -22.37 -27.94
CA HIS A 196 -29.59 -20.98 -27.48
C HIS A 196 -28.97 -20.77 -26.09
N ASN A 197 -29.22 -21.66 -25.14
CA ASN A 197 -28.67 -21.57 -23.79
C ASN A 197 -27.13 -21.66 -23.81
N ASN A 198 -26.55 -22.57 -24.61
CA ASN A 198 -25.10 -22.66 -24.77
C ASN A 198 -24.49 -21.34 -25.32
N LEU A 199 -25.21 -20.64 -26.20
CA LEU A 199 -24.77 -19.33 -26.70
C LEU A 199 -24.77 -18.26 -25.60
N THR A 200 -25.64 -18.36 -24.61
CA THR A 200 -25.64 -17.42 -23.47
C THR A 200 -24.40 -17.56 -22.58
N GLU A 201 -23.75 -18.73 -22.57
CA GLU A 201 -22.49 -18.96 -21.84
C GLU A 201 -21.30 -18.21 -22.44
N GLN A 202 -21.41 -17.72 -23.68
CA GLN A 202 -20.37 -16.89 -24.30
C GLN A 202 -20.28 -15.49 -23.70
N ARG A 203 -21.29 -15.06 -22.93
CA ARG A 203 -21.23 -13.83 -22.16
C ARG A 203 -20.02 -13.83 -21.22
N MET A 204 -19.50 -12.64 -20.97
CA MET A 204 -18.57 -12.42 -19.89
C MET A 204 -19.35 -12.42 -18.57
N ASP A 205 -19.06 -13.40 -17.72
CA ASP A 205 -19.66 -13.54 -16.40
C ASP A 205 -19.11 -12.48 -15.44
N THR A 206 -19.92 -11.47 -15.14
CA THR A 206 -19.57 -10.40 -14.19
C THR A 206 -19.37 -10.92 -12.77
N LYS A 207 -19.93 -12.10 -12.42
CA LYS A 207 -19.72 -12.72 -11.10
C LYS A 207 -18.28 -13.22 -10.91
N LYS A 208 -17.51 -13.37 -12.00
CA LYS A 208 -16.08 -13.72 -11.94
C LYS A 208 -15.17 -12.51 -11.72
N LEU A 209 -15.66 -11.28 -11.91
CA LEU A 209 -14.85 -10.07 -11.71
C LEU A 209 -14.23 -10.00 -10.31
N PRO A 210 -14.99 -10.26 -9.21
CA PRO A 210 -14.43 -10.31 -7.86
C PRO A 210 -13.32 -11.33 -7.63
N LEU A 211 -13.30 -12.41 -8.42
CA LEU A 211 -12.34 -13.50 -8.23
C LEU A 211 -11.02 -13.24 -8.97
N LEU A 212 -11.08 -12.45 -10.05
CA LEU A 212 -9.95 -12.26 -10.96
C LEU A 212 -9.27 -10.89 -10.78
N ALA A 213 -9.98 -9.89 -10.27
CA ALA A 213 -9.42 -8.57 -10.04
C ALA A 213 -8.52 -8.53 -8.79
N PRO A 214 -7.45 -7.73 -8.77
CA PRO A 214 -6.86 -6.95 -9.87
C PRO A 214 -5.64 -7.69 -10.47
N ASN A 215 -5.78 -8.98 -10.77
CA ASN A 215 -4.69 -9.86 -11.20
C ASN A 215 -4.64 -10.00 -12.73
N ILE A 216 -3.51 -10.53 -13.23
CA ILE A 216 -3.29 -10.74 -14.67
C ILE A 216 -4.33 -11.69 -15.30
N GLU A 217 -4.86 -12.61 -14.50
CA GLU A 217 -5.90 -13.58 -14.88
C GLU A 217 -7.17 -12.89 -15.41
N LEU A 218 -7.44 -11.66 -14.99
CA LEU A 218 -8.57 -10.86 -15.48
C LEU A 218 -8.43 -10.52 -16.97
N LEU A 219 -7.22 -10.11 -17.40
CA LEU A 219 -6.95 -9.83 -18.81
C LEU A 219 -6.97 -11.10 -19.65
N GLU A 220 -6.41 -12.19 -19.14
CA GLU A 220 -6.44 -13.49 -19.81
C GLU A 220 -7.88 -13.98 -19.98
N TYR A 221 -8.71 -13.83 -18.95
CA TYR A 221 -10.12 -14.17 -19.01
C TYR A 221 -10.87 -13.34 -20.06
N ILE A 222 -10.65 -12.03 -20.10
CA ILE A 222 -11.26 -11.14 -21.09
C ILE A 222 -10.88 -11.58 -22.51
N ASN A 223 -9.58 -11.77 -22.76
CA ASN A 223 -9.08 -12.18 -24.06
C ASN A 223 -9.64 -13.55 -24.48
N LYS A 224 -9.59 -14.54 -23.58
CA LYS A 224 -10.15 -15.87 -23.82
C LYS A 224 -11.64 -15.83 -24.15
N LYS A 225 -12.41 -14.95 -23.50
CA LYS A 225 -13.84 -14.77 -23.78
C LYS A 225 -14.10 -14.12 -25.13
N ILE A 226 -13.29 -13.13 -25.53
CA ILE A 226 -13.37 -12.53 -26.87
C ILE A 226 -13.05 -13.56 -27.95
N ASP A 227 -11.95 -14.30 -27.78
CA ASP A 227 -11.48 -15.27 -28.79
C ASP A 227 -12.42 -16.47 -28.91
N GLY A 228 -12.94 -16.96 -27.78
CA GLY A 228 -13.88 -18.08 -27.71
C GLY A 228 -15.32 -17.76 -28.10
N ALA A 229 -15.66 -16.50 -28.39
CA ALA A 229 -17.01 -16.11 -28.76
C ALA A 229 -17.33 -16.53 -30.20
N SER A 230 -17.92 -17.71 -30.36
CA SER A 230 -18.30 -18.25 -31.68
C SER A 230 -19.42 -17.45 -32.37
N LEU A 231 -20.14 -16.59 -31.63
CA LEU A 231 -21.12 -15.66 -32.19
C LEU A 231 -20.49 -14.48 -32.93
N LEU A 232 -19.22 -14.18 -32.68
CA LEU A 232 -18.51 -13.07 -33.29
C LEU A 232 -17.68 -13.56 -34.47
N SER A 233 -17.78 -12.87 -35.59
CA SER A 233 -16.81 -13.07 -36.69
C SER A 233 -15.44 -12.54 -36.26
N GLU A 234 -14.37 -12.98 -36.91
CA GLU A 234 -13.03 -12.44 -36.64
C GLU A 234 -12.96 -10.93 -36.87
N LYS A 235 -13.73 -10.42 -37.83
CA LYS A 235 -13.89 -8.98 -38.03
C LYS A 235 -14.52 -8.32 -36.80
N ASP A 236 -15.64 -8.84 -36.28
CA ASP A 236 -16.30 -8.28 -35.10
C ASP A 236 -15.39 -8.30 -33.86
N LYS A 237 -14.59 -9.37 -33.70
CA LYS A 237 -13.61 -9.48 -32.60
C LYS A 237 -12.53 -8.42 -32.72
N ASN A 238 -11.98 -8.23 -33.93
CA ASN A 238 -10.97 -7.22 -34.19
C ASN A 238 -11.51 -5.79 -34.02
N ASP A 239 -12.72 -5.52 -34.53
CA ASP A 239 -13.39 -4.23 -34.37
C ASP A 239 -13.64 -3.93 -32.89
N PHE A 240 -14.09 -4.92 -32.10
CA PHE A 240 -14.22 -4.77 -30.65
C PHE A 240 -12.88 -4.46 -29.98
N ARG A 241 -11.82 -5.22 -30.30
CA ARG A 241 -10.48 -4.99 -29.75
C ARG A 241 -9.96 -3.60 -30.09
N ASN A 242 -10.17 -3.12 -31.32
CA ASN A 242 -9.75 -1.79 -31.74
C ASN A 242 -10.52 -0.70 -30.99
N ASN A 243 -11.84 -0.83 -30.87
CA ASN A 243 -12.69 0.14 -30.20
C ASN A 243 -12.42 0.25 -28.69
N TYR A 244 -12.05 -0.86 -28.04
CA TYR A 244 -11.77 -0.92 -26.60
C TYR A 244 -10.29 -1.12 -26.26
N ASN A 245 -9.39 -0.95 -27.24
CA ASN A 245 -7.94 -1.14 -27.06
C ASN A 245 -7.42 -0.27 -25.91
N GLU A 246 -7.86 0.98 -25.90
CA GLU A 246 -7.46 1.93 -24.88
C GLU A 246 -7.90 1.52 -23.46
N ALA A 247 -9.09 0.93 -23.30
CA ALA A 247 -9.55 0.43 -22.01
C ALA A 247 -8.80 -0.84 -21.59
N LEU A 248 -8.47 -1.72 -22.54
CA LEU A 248 -7.63 -2.90 -22.30
C LEU A 248 -6.21 -2.52 -21.88
N CYS A 249 -5.63 -1.52 -22.55
CA CYS A 249 -4.33 -0.95 -22.16
C CYS A 249 -4.38 -0.31 -20.78
N ASP A 250 -5.44 0.44 -20.46
CA ASP A 250 -5.62 1.03 -19.12
C ASP A 250 -5.71 -0.05 -18.04
N LEU A 251 -6.45 -1.13 -18.29
CA LEU A 251 -6.52 -2.27 -17.38
C LEU A 251 -5.15 -2.93 -17.20
N GLN A 252 -4.38 -3.09 -18.28
CA GLN A 252 -3.05 -3.67 -18.23
C GLN A 252 -2.05 -2.82 -17.44
N VAL A 253 -2.03 -1.51 -17.68
CA VAL A 253 -1.20 -0.57 -16.91
C VAL A 253 -1.66 -0.57 -15.45
N TRP A 254 -2.96 -0.59 -15.17
CA TRP A 254 -3.47 -0.65 -13.81
C TRP A 254 -3.04 -1.93 -13.08
N ILE A 255 -3.11 -3.09 -13.74
CA ILE A 255 -2.70 -4.37 -13.15
C ILE A 255 -1.21 -4.39 -12.83
N LYS A 256 -0.37 -3.82 -13.70
CA LYS A 256 1.10 -3.84 -13.56
C LYS A 256 1.64 -2.75 -12.64
N GLU A 257 1.14 -1.53 -12.78
CA GLU A 257 1.74 -0.32 -12.22
C GLU A 257 0.87 0.36 -11.16
N ARG A 258 -0.38 -0.07 -10.98
CA ARG A 258 -1.36 0.54 -10.07
C ARG A 258 -1.59 2.03 -10.33
N LYS A 259 -1.45 2.45 -11.60
CA LYS A 259 -1.60 3.84 -12.05
C LYS A 259 -2.63 3.96 -13.17
N LEU A 260 -3.38 5.05 -13.16
CA LEU A 260 -4.29 5.39 -14.26
C LEU A 260 -3.49 6.04 -15.39
N ARG A 261 -3.45 5.39 -16.56
CA ARG A 261 -2.76 5.93 -17.75
C ARG A 261 -3.42 7.21 -18.28
N ARG A 262 -4.76 7.29 -18.21
CA ARG A 262 -5.58 8.39 -18.75
C ARG A 262 -6.48 8.97 -17.65
N LYS A 263 -5.86 9.55 -16.63
CA LYS A 263 -6.52 10.02 -15.38
C LYS A 263 -7.73 10.91 -15.69
N GLU A 264 -7.60 11.78 -16.68
CA GLU A 264 -8.58 12.76 -17.13
C GLU A 264 -9.87 12.11 -17.62
N ILE A 265 -9.76 10.97 -18.33
CA ILE A 265 -10.89 10.22 -18.86
C ILE A 265 -11.58 9.40 -17.75
N TRP A 266 -10.79 8.86 -16.81
CA TRP A 266 -11.35 8.03 -15.73
C TRP A 266 -12.03 8.86 -14.64
N LEU A 267 -11.56 10.09 -14.45
CA LEU A 267 -12.05 11.02 -13.45
C LEU A 267 -13.02 12.07 -14.02
N SER A 268 -13.20 12.15 -15.35
CA SER A 268 -14.18 13.05 -15.96
C SER A 268 -15.62 12.72 -15.53
N GLU A 269 -16.48 13.75 -15.56
CA GLU A 269 -17.91 13.59 -15.33
C GLU A 269 -18.57 12.77 -16.44
N GLU A 270 -18.09 12.95 -17.66
CA GLU A 270 -18.48 12.23 -18.86
C GLU A 270 -17.67 10.93 -18.98
N ARG A 271 -18.03 9.89 -18.22
CA ARG A 271 -17.74 8.55 -18.76
C ARG A 271 -18.62 8.35 -19.99
N PRO A 272 -18.14 7.66 -21.04
CA PRO A 272 -19.02 7.06 -22.02
C PRO A 272 -19.83 5.96 -21.32
N ILE A 273 -20.94 6.41 -20.72
CA ILE A 273 -22.25 5.78 -20.46
C ILE A 273 -22.28 4.35 -19.88
N ARG A 274 -23.17 4.20 -18.88
CA ARG A 274 -23.83 2.95 -18.48
C ARG A 274 -24.96 2.62 -19.44
#